data_AF-A0A6J1V6M3-F1
#
_entry.id   AF-A0A6J1V6M3-F1
#
_cell.length_a   1.000
_cell.length_b   1.000
_cell.length_c   1.000
_cell.angle_alpha   90.00
_cell.angle_beta   90.00
_cell.angle_gamma   90.00
#
_symmetry.space_group_name_H-M   'P 1'
#
loop_
_entity.id
_entity.type
_entity.pdbx_description
1 polymer ?
#
loop_
_entity_poly.entity_id
_entity_poly.type
_entity_poly.pdbx_seq_one_letter_code
_entity_poly.pdbx_strand_id
1 'polypeptide(L)'
;MNSNEFQACEDEIKSLEEEIKMLTEEYEHSQHQSVTYTEAEIMEIMKLLRRKPEEELKQSKSSPDQETQLHLLEADLSFIMKFTGIFFTHYSRKLVEKNGSKTIQTYKMSGKCQSISFQLEFKLTEESQMNRNASAIVTDLNIITLCDTHCDLSKLVSRVEENGNLCLFFRSLTCFSEWCKHRERAFTHFKNKYPDVVALPEGSHGDYMLLRSTQLPEFELMIVWKIQVDEKGNIIPVLDLLNKIPLQGTLANKFASDAPQGFRSLLHMVGIQACIETVIISISKGK
;
A
#
# COMPACT_ATOMS: atom_id res chain seq x y z
N MET A 1 38.68 19.55 30.16
CA MET A 1 38.17 18.28 29.61
C MET A 1 39.31 17.29 29.69
N ASN A 2 39.13 16.24 30.48
CA ASN A 2 40.21 15.38 30.92
C ASN A 2 40.53 14.32 29.86
N SER A 3 41.81 14.03 29.64
CA SER A 3 42.29 12.99 28.71
C SER A 3 41.62 11.61 28.92
N ASN A 4 41.14 11.34 30.14
CA ASN A 4 40.42 10.11 30.47
C ASN A 4 39.00 10.04 29.90
N GLU A 5 38.33 11.18 29.70
CA GLU A 5 36.96 11.22 29.14
C GLU A 5 36.99 10.95 27.63
N PHE A 6 38.04 11.40 26.94
CA PHE A 6 38.28 11.09 25.53
C PHE A 6 38.59 9.61 25.32
N GLN A 7 39.42 9.02 26.18
CA GLN A 7 39.75 7.60 26.08
C GLN A 7 38.52 6.71 26.33
N ALA A 8 37.70 7.04 27.34
CA ALA A 8 36.46 6.32 27.61
C ALA A 8 35.48 6.39 26.42
N CYS A 9 35.42 7.55 25.76
CA CYS A 9 34.59 7.73 24.57
C CYS A 9 35.13 6.94 23.36
N GLU A 10 36.45 6.89 23.17
CA GLU A 10 37.06 6.06 22.11
C GLU A 10 36.86 4.56 22.36
N ASP A 11 36.98 4.11 23.60
CA ASP A 11 36.75 2.71 23.97
C ASP A 11 35.27 2.32 23.78
N GLU A 12 34.34 3.22 24.08
CA GLU A 12 32.89 3.03 23.86
C GLU A 12 32.54 3.01 22.37
N ILE A 13 33.12 3.91 21.57
CA ILE A 13 32.96 3.89 20.10
C ILE A 13 33.44 2.55 19.54
N LYS A 14 34.61 2.08 19.97
CA LYS A 14 35.16 0.81 19.49
C LYS A 14 34.30 -0.39 19.89
N SER A 15 33.76 -0.39 21.11
CA SER A 15 32.82 -1.42 21.57
C SER A 15 31.54 -1.45 20.73
N LEU A 16 30.99 -0.27 20.42
CA LEU A 16 29.78 -0.14 19.60
C LEU A 16 30.04 -0.56 18.14
N GLU A 17 31.21 -0.26 17.59
CA GLU A 17 31.60 -0.72 16.25
C GLU A 17 31.71 -2.25 16.17
N GLU A 18 32.25 -2.90 17.20
CA GLU A 18 32.30 -4.36 17.30
C GLU A 18 30.91 -4.98 17.44
N GLU A 19 30.01 -4.36 18.22
CA GLU A 19 28.62 -4.80 18.36
C GLU A 19 27.83 -4.65 17.06
N ILE A 20 27.95 -3.51 16.37
CA ILE A 20 27.32 -3.27 15.05
C ILE A 20 27.80 -4.32 14.05
N LYS A 21 29.09 -4.64 14.04
CA LYS A 21 29.65 -5.67 13.17
C LYS A 21 29.01 -7.04 13.45
N MET A 22 28.95 -7.47 14.71
CA MET A 22 28.31 -8.75 15.05
C MET A 22 26.82 -8.77 14.68
N LEU A 23 26.08 -7.70 14.98
CA LEU A 23 24.66 -7.61 14.64
C LEU A 23 24.42 -7.58 13.13
N THR A 24 25.34 -7.01 12.35
CA THR A 24 25.28 -7.03 10.88
C THR A 24 25.52 -8.44 10.36
N GLU A 25 26.51 -9.16 10.89
CA GLU A 25 26.78 -10.56 10.53
C GLU A 25 25.62 -11.49 10.94
N GLU A 26 24.98 -11.25 12.09
CA GLU A 26 23.79 -11.99 12.54
C GLU A 26 22.54 -11.64 11.72
N TYR A 27 22.37 -10.38 11.32
CA TYR A 27 21.30 -9.96 10.41
C TYR A 27 21.48 -10.56 9.01
N GLU A 28 22.70 -10.62 8.49
CA GLU A 28 23.00 -11.29 7.23
C GLU A 28 22.76 -12.81 7.37
N HIS A 29 23.20 -13.44 8.46
CA HIS A 29 22.96 -14.86 8.68
C HIS A 29 21.47 -15.20 8.81
N SER A 30 20.68 -14.36 9.48
CA SER A 30 19.23 -14.52 9.61
C SER A 30 18.48 -14.23 8.31
N GLN A 31 18.97 -13.34 7.44
CA GLN A 31 18.47 -13.20 6.06
C GLN A 31 18.74 -14.44 5.22
N HIS A 32 19.86 -15.15 5.44
CA HIS A 32 20.15 -16.43 4.78
C HIS A 32 19.41 -17.63 5.41
N GLN A 33 18.88 -17.49 6.64
CA GLN A 33 17.98 -18.46 7.29
C GLN A 33 16.48 -18.19 7.04
N SER A 34 16.13 -17.01 6.52
CA SER A 34 14.84 -16.82 5.86
C SER A 34 14.78 -17.82 4.71
N VAL A 35 13.71 -18.61 4.63
CA VAL A 35 13.53 -19.60 3.55
C VAL A 35 13.37 -18.83 2.24
N THR A 36 14.49 -18.45 1.63
CA THR A 36 14.54 -17.89 0.28
C THR A 36 14.31 -19.06 -0.65
N TYR A 37 13.05 -19.32 -0.98
CA TYR A 37 12.71 -20.24 -2.05
C TYR A 37 13.40 -19.75 -3.32
N THR A 38 14.23 -20.61 -3.90
CA THR A 38 14.79 -20.38 -5.23
C THR A 38 13.66 -20.29 -6.25
N GLU A 39 13.89 -19.59 -7.35
CA GLU A 39 12.90 -19.47 -8.43
C GLU A 39 12.45 -20.85 -8.95
N ALA A 40 13.34 -21.85 -8.90
CA ALA A 40 13.03 -23.24 -9.21
C ALA A 40 12.05 -23.87 -8.21
N GLU A 41 12.27 -23.68 -6.91
CA GLU A 41 11.37 -24.19 -5.85
C GLU A 41 10.01 -23.51 -5.89
N ILE A 42 9.97 -22.19 -6.13
CA ILE A 42 8.71 -21.46 -6.34
C ILE A 42 7.96 -22.03 -7.55
N MET A 43 8.67 -22.30 -8.65
CA MET A 43 8.08 -22.87 -9.86
C MET A 43 7.61 -24.31 -9.67
N GLU A 44 8.30 -25.09 -8.84
CA GLU A 44 7.92 -26.45 -8.48
C GLU A 44 6.68 -26.48 -7.57
N ILE A 45 6.61 -25.58 -6.59
CA ILE A 45 5.42 -25.38 -5.74
C ILE A 45 4.24 -24.93 -6.59
N MET A 46 4.43 -24.00 -7.54
CA MET A 46 3.38 -23.59 -8.48
C MET A 46 2.92 -24.74 -9.39
N LYS A 47 3.83 -25.62 -9.82
CA LYS A 47 3.46 -26.85 -10.55
C LYS A 47 2.67 -27.81 -9.68
N LEU A 48 3.05 -27.98 -8.41
CA LEU A 48 2.38 -28.86 -7.46
C LEU A 48 0.96 -28.36 -7.17
N LEU A 49 0.78 -27.05 -6.97
CA LEU A 49 -0.53 -26.40 -6.76
C LEU A 49 -1.42 -26.44 -8.01
N ARG A 50 -0.83 -26.47 -9.21
CA ARG A 50 -1.56 -26.64 -10.48
C ARG A 50 -1.95 -28.09 -10.77
N ARG A 51 -1.41 -29.07 -10.05
CA ARG A 51 -1.73 -30.48 -10.27
C ARG A 51 -3.10 -30.78 -9.65
N LYS A 52 -4.16 -30.67 -10.46
CA LYS A 52 -5.46 -31.31 -10.14
C LYS A 52 -5.23 -32.82 -9.90
N PRO A 53 -6.06 -33.49 -9.08
CA PRO A 53 -5.89 -34.91 -8.74
C PRO A 53 -6.16 -35.75 -10.00
N GLU A 54 -5.10 -36.13 -10.70
CA GLU A 54 -5.13 -37.01 -11.87
C GLU A 54 -4.06 -38.09 -11.74
N GLU A 55 -4.10 -38.83 -10.64
CA GLU A 55 -3.55 -40.17 -10.61
C GLU A 55 -4.67 -41.10 -10.17
N GLU A 56 -4.96 -42.10 -11.00
CA GLU A 56 -6.07 -43.07 -10.93
C GLU A 56 -7.40 -42.66 -11.57
N LEU A 57 -7.44 -42.50 -12.90
CA LEU A 57 -8.49 -43.11 -13.74
C LEU A 57 -8.08 -43.03 -15.22
N LYS A 58 -7.59 -44.16 -15.73
CA LYS A 58 -7.61 -44.44 -17.17
C LYS A 58 -9.08 -44.63 -17.59
N GLN A 59 -9.77 -43.54 -17.90
CA GLN A 59 -10.98 -43.56 -18.70
C GLN A 59 -11.17 -42.17 -19.32
N SER A 60 -11.04 -42.12 -20.65
CA SER A 60 -11.59 -41.10 -21.55
C SER A 60 -11.85 -39.72 -20.93
N LYS A 61 -10.85 -38.82 -20.94
CA LYS A 61 -11.10 -37.40 -20.68
C LYS A 61 -11.86 -36.83 -21.88
N SER A 62 -13.18 -36.88 -21.84
CA SER A 62 -13.99 -35.87 -22.51
C SER A 62 -13.53 -34.52 -21.98
N SER A 63 -13.23 -33.58 -22.87
CA SER A 63 -13.01 -32.19 -22.48
C SER A 63 -14.13 -31.75 -21.54
N PRO A 64 -13.85 -31.06 -20.42
CA PRO A 64 -14.89 -30.57 -19.54
C PRO A 64 -15.88 -29.77 -20.38
N ASP A 65 -17.17 -30.01 -20.16
CA ASP A 65 -18.22 -29.35 -20.90
C ASP A 65 -18.08 -27.82 -20.75
N GLN A 66 -18.59 -27.06 -21.70
CA GLN A 66 -18.43 -25.60 -21.75
C GLN A 66 -19.03 -24.90 -20.52
N GLU A 67 -20.07 -25.47 -19.92
CA GLU A 67 -20.71 -24.99 -18.69
C GLU A 67 -19.77 -25.15 -17.49
N THR A 68 -19.12 -26.31 -17.37
CA THR A 68 -18.10 -26.54 -16.33
C THR A 68 -16.92 -25.57 -16.47
N GLN A 69 -16.48 -25.28 -17.71
CA GLN A 69 -15.41 -24.31 -17.94
C GLN A 69 -15.82 -22.86 -17.61
N LEU A 70 -17.04 -22.46 -17.97
CA LEU A 70 -17.59 -21.15 -17.61
C LEU A 70 -17.69 -20.98 -16.10
N HIS A 71 -18.21 -21.97 -15.39
CA HIS A 71 -18.33 -21.92 -13.94
C HIS A 71 -16.96 -21.80 -13.25
N LEU A 72 -15.92 -22.46 -13.76
CA LEU A 72 -14.56 -22.30 -13.26
C LEU A 72 -14.02 -20.89 -13.50
N LEU A 73 -14.21 -20.33 -14.71
CA LEU A 73 -13.77 -18.97 -15.03
C LEU A 73 -14.51 -17.91 -14.19
N GLU A 74 -15.80 -18.10 -13.93
CA GLU A 74 -16.58 -17.23 -13.05
C GLU A 74 -16.10 -17.30 -11.60
N ALA A 75 -15.78 -18.51 -11.11
CA ALA A 75 -15.20 -18.69 -9.79
C ALA A 75 -13.82 -18.01 -9.67
N ASP A 76 -12.96 -18.17 -10.68
CA ASP A 76 -11.64 -17.53 -10.73
C ASP A 76 -11.76 -16.00 -10.78
N LEU A 77 -12.68 -15.45 -11.60
CA LEU A 77 -12.94 -14.01 -11.63
C LEU A 77 -13.46 -13.51 -10.28
N SER A 78 -14.43 -14.19 -9.69
CA SER A 78 -14.98 -13.87 -8.36
C SER A 78 -13.88 -13.88 -7.29
N PHE A 79 -12.97 -14.85 -7.35
CA PHE A 79 -11.81 -14.91 -6.47
C PHE A 79 -10.87 -13.71 -6.68
N ILE A 80 -10.46 -13.43 -7.92
CA ILE A 80 -9.54 -12.33 -8.24
C ILE A 80 -10.15 -10.98 -7.86
N MET A 81 -11.44 -10.76 -8.10
CA MET A 81 -12.15 -9.54 -7.72
C MET A 81 -12.16 -9.34 -6.20
N LYS A 82 -12.42 -10.41 -5.43
CA LYS A 82 -12.37 -10.35 -3.97
C LYS A 82 -10.95 -10.12 -3.45
N PHE A 83 -9.96 -10.77 -4.06
CA PHE A 83 -8.56 -10.68 -3.67
C PHE A 83 -7.97 -9.29 -3.94
N THR A 84 -8.21 -8.73 -5.13
CA THR A 84 -7.66 -7.43 -5.54
C THR A 84 -8.53 -6.24 -5.13
N GLY A 85 -9.80 -6.49 -4.80
CA GLY A 85 -10.80 -5.45 -4.56
C GLY A 85 -11.22 -4.70 -5.83
N ILE A 86 -10.78 -5.13 -7.02
CA ILE A 86 -11.08 -4.49 -8.30
C ILE A 86 -12.28 -5.18 -8.94
N PHE A 87 -13.30 -4.38 -9.28
CA PHE A 87 -14.52 -4.82 -9.93
C PHE A 87 -14.67 -4.09 -11.25
N PHE A 88 -14.72 -4.83 -12.36
CA PHE A 88 -15.01 -4.25 -13.67
C PHE A 88 -16.53 -4.18 -13.87
N THR A 89 -16.99 -3.02 -14.33
CA THR A 89 -18.41 -2.72 -14.60
C THR A 89 -18.67 -2.58 -16.09
N HIS A 90 -17.67 -2.17 -16.85
CA HIS A 90 -17.74 -2.07 -18.29
C HIS A 90 -16.43 -2.54 -18.91
N TYR A 91 -16.54 -3.23 -20.04
CA TYR A 91 -15.44 -3.59 -20.90
C TYR A 91 -15.93 -3.51 -22.34
N SER A 92 -15.16 -2.83 -23.19
CA SER A 92 -15.35 -2.85 -24.63
C SER A 92 -14.01 -2.84 -25.35
N ARG A 93 -14.02 -3.48 -26.52
CA ARG A 93 -12.86 -3.61 -27.40
C ARG A 93 -13.29 -3.27 -28.83
N LYS A 94 -12.49 -2.48 -29.53
CA LYS A 94 -12.70 -2.13 -30.93
C LYS A 94 -11.43 -2.36 -31.74
N LEU A 95 -11.54 -3.09 -32.84
CA LEU A 95 -10.42 -3.24 -33.79
C LEU A 95 -10.21 -1.92 -34.54
N VAL A 96 -8.98 -1.42 -34.54
CA VAL A 96 -8.60 -0.19 -35.25
C VAL A 96 -7.90 -0.53 -36.55
N GLU A 97 -6.90 -1.40 -36.48
CA GLU A 97 -6.10 -1.79 -37.63
C GLU A 97 -5.69 -3.25 -37.48
N LYS A 98 -5.66 -3.97 -38.60
CA LYS A 98 -5.04 -5.29 -38.68
C LYS A 98 -4.23 -5.36 -39.97
N ASN A 99 -2.92 -5.36 -39.82
CA ASN A 99 -1.96 -5.64 -40.87
C ASN A 99 -1.30 -7.00 -40.60
N GLY A 100 -0.76 -7.66 -41.62
CA GLY A 100 -0.34 -9.07 -41.56
C GLY A 100 0.38 -9.50 -40.26
N SER A 101 1.30 -8.68 -39.75
CA SER A 101 2.05 -8.93 -38.51
C SER A 101 1.63 -8.08 -37.31
N LYS A 102 0.71 -7.11 -37.46
CA LYS A 102 0.40 -6.09 -36.46
C LYS A 102 -1.11 -5.92 -36.28
N THR A 103 -1.58 -6.04 -35.05
CA THR A 103 -2.99 -5.79 -34.69
C THR A 103 -3.06 -4.64 -33.70
N ILE A 104 -3.89 -3.64 -33.97
CA ILE A 104 -4.14 -2.50 -33.09
C ILE A 104 -5.60 -2.52 -32.65
N GLN A 105 -5.81 -2.53 -31.34
CA GLN A 105 -7.14 -2.56 -30.72
C GLN A 105 -7.27 -1.44 -29.70
N THR A 106 -8.39 -0.74 -29.69
CA THR A 106 -8.76 0.20 -28.62
C THR A 106 -9.55 -0.55 -27.56
N TYR A 107 -9.17 -0.35 -26.31
CA TYR A 107 -9.82 -0.88 -25.13
C TYR A 107 -10.43 0.27 -24.33
N LYS A 108 -11.66 0.07 -23.86
CA LYS A 108 -12.26 0.92 -22.82
C LYS A 108 -12.73 0.02 -21.70
N MET A 109 -12.39 0.39 -20.47
CA MET A 109 -12.80 -0.36 -19.29
C MET A 109 -13.13 0.60 -18.16
N SER A 110 -14.14 0.28 -17.38
CA SER A 110 -14.46 1.02 -16.16
C SER A 110 -14.76 0.07 -15.03
N GLY A 111 -14.56 0.54 -13.81
CA GLY A 111 -14.71 -0.28 -12.63
C GLY A 111 -14.58 0.51 -11.35
N LYS A 112 -14.54 -0.25 -10.25
CA LYS A 112 -14.33 0.27 -8.91
C LYS A 112 -13.26 -0.54 -8.22
N CYS A 113 -12.42 0.15 -7.46
CA CYS A 113 -11.53 -0.43 -6.46
C CYS A 113 -11.95 0.16 -5.11
N GLN A 114 -12.75 -0.59 -4.35
CA GLN A 114 -13.36 -0.09 -3.11
C GLN A 114 -14.18 1.21 -3.35
N SER A 115 -13.86 2.30 -2.65
CA SER A 115 -14.47 3.63 -2.81
C SER A 115 -13.97 4.41 -4.02
N ILE A 116 -13.02 3.87 -4.79
CA ILE A 116 -12.38 4.57 -5.91
C ILE A 116 -12.95 4.04 -7.22
N SER A 117 -13.63 4.89 -7.97
CA SER A 117 -14.08 4.54 -9.31
C SER A 117 -13.00 4.90 -10.33
N PHE A 118 -12.85 4.07 -11.37
CA PHE A 118 -11.88 4.28 -12.42
C PHE A 118 -12.48 4.04 -13.81
N GLN A 119 -11.94 4.76 -14.79
CA GLN A 119 -12.17 4.53 -16.22
C GLN A 119 -10.82 4.59 -16.94
N LEU A 120 -10.56 3.65 -17.84
CA LEU A 120 -9.38 3.64 -18.70
C LEU A 120 -9.79 3.52 -20.15
N GLU A 121 -9.09 4.26 -21.00
CA GLU A 121 -9.09 4.10 -22.45
C GLU A 121 -7.65 4.00 -22.94
N PHE A 122 -7.33 2.99 -23.74
CA PHE A 122 -5.99 2.83 -24.31
C PHE A 122 -6.01 2.05 -25.62
N LYS A 123 -4.91 2.12 -26.37
CA LYS A 123 -4.66 1.27 -27.52
C LYS A 123 -3.64 0.20 -27.16
N LEU A 124 -3.92 -1.04 -27.55
CA LEU A 124 -2.99 -2.15 -27.50
C LEU A 124 -2.51 -2.45 -28.91
N THR A 125 -1.20 -2.36 -29.11
CA THR A 125 -0.54 -2.79 -30.33
C THR A 125 0.12 -4.13 -30.08
N GLU A 126 -0.36 -5.17 -30.75
CA GLU A 126 0.20 -6.52 -30.72
C GLU A 126 0.96 -6.76 -32.02
N GLU A 127 2.24 -7.13 -31.92
CA GLU A 127 3.06 -7.46 -33.07
C GLU A 127 3.58 -8.90 -32.96
N SER A 128 3.22 -9.73 -33.94
CA SER A 128 3.71 -11.11 -34.04
C SER A 128 4.91 -11.13 -34.98
N GLN A 129 6.12 -11.31 -34.42
CA GLN A 129 7.28 -11.67 -35.22
C GLN A 129 7.36 -13.20 -35.30
N MET A 130 7.58 -13.73 -36.51
CA MET A 130 7.60 -15.18 -36.81
C MET A 130 8.49 -16.02 -35.88
N ASN A 131 9.50 -15.43 -35.23
CA ASN A 131 10.50 -16.10 -34.38
C ASN A 131 10.71 -15.47 -32.98
N ARG A 132 9.85 -14.55 -32.52
CA ARG A 132 9.93 -13.97 -31.17
C ARG A 132 8.58 -14.03 -30.47
N ASN A 133 8.60 -14.01 -29.14
CA ASN A 133 7.40 -13.81 -28.34
C ASN A 133 6.67 -12.56 -28.85
N ALA A 134 5.36 -12.68 -29.07
CA ALA A 134 4.53 -11.55 -29.48
C ALA A 134 4.75 -10.37 -28.51
N SER A 135 5.04 -9.19 -29.04
CA SER A 135 5.15 -7.98 -28.23
C SER A 135 3.78 -7.31 -28.16
N ALA A 136 3.42 -6.84 -26.97
CA ALA A 136 2.21 -6.07 -26.75
C ALA A 136 2.60 -4.76 -26.06
N ILE A 137 2.22 -3.63 -26.66
CA ILE A 137 2.54 -2.29 -26.15
C ILE A 137 1.24 -1.52 -25.97
N VAL A 138 1.09 -0.92 -24.78
CA VAL A 138 -0.01 -0.01 -24.45
C VAL A 138 0.40 1.41 -24.84
N THR A 139 -0.43 2.09 -25.62
CA THR A 139 -0.25 3.49 -26.05
C THR A 139 -1.54 4.26 -25.89
N ASP A 140 -1.46 5.61 -25.94
CA ASP A 140 -2.62 6.50 -25.81
C ASP A 140 -3.47 6.18 -24.57
N LEU A 141 -2.82 5.85 -23.45
CA LEU A 141 -3.48 5.51 -22.20
C LEU A 141 -4.02 6.78 -21.53
N ASN A 142 -5.33 6.81 -21.30
CA ASN A 142 -6.04 7.85 -20.59
C ASN A 142 -6.79 7.23 -19.41
N ILE A 143 -6.66 7.82 -18.23
CA ILE A 143 -7.19 7.29 -16.98
C ILE A 143 -7.93 8.40 -16.25
N ILE A 144 -9.17 8.09 -15.86
CA ILE A 144 -9.98 8.95 -15.02
C ILE A 144 -10.24 8.21 -13.73
N THR A 145 -9.85 8.81 -12.61
CA THR A 145 -10.13 8.30 -11.26
C THR A 145 -11.05 9.27 -10.52
N LEU A 146 -12.00 8.73 -9.76
CA LEU A 146 -12.92 9.47 -8.91
C LEU A 146 -12.89 8.84 -7.52
N CYS A 147 -12.56 9.65 -6.51
CA CYS A 147 -12.52 9.26 -5.11
C CYS A 147 -13.51 10.13 -4.34
N ASP A 148 -14.36 9.52 -3.52
CA ASP A 148 -15.27 10.25 -2.62
C ASP A 148 -14.53 10.87 -1.42
N THR A 149 -13.25 10.55 -1.25
CA THR A 149 -12.38 11.04 -0.18
C THR A 149 -11.26 11.93 -0.76
N HIS A 150 -10.52 12.65 0.08
CA HIS A 150 -9.38 13.48 -0.32
C HIS A 150 -8.19 12.62 -0.81
N CYS A 151 -8.34 11.94 -1.95
CA CYS A 151 -7.33 11.12 -2.60
C CYS A 151 -6.64 11.92 -3.69
N ASP A 152 -5.34 12.15 -3.56
CA ASP A 152 -4.54 12.65 -4.67
C ASP A 152 -3.82 11.50 -5.37
N LEU A 153 -4.44 11.00 -6.44
CA LEU A 153 -3.85 10.00 -7.35
C LEU A 153 -3.30 10.64 -8.64
N SER A 154 -3.33 11.97 -8.76
CA SER A 154 -2.98 12.66 -10.01
C SER A 154 -1.58 12.31 -10.50
N LYS A 155 -0.59 12.34 -9.59
CA LYS A 155 0.80 11.98 -9.87
C LYS A 155 0.97 10.53 -10.34
N LEU A 156 0.20 9.59 -9.77
CA LEU A 156 0.20 8.20 -10.20
C LEU A 156 -0.37 8.09 -11.61
N VAL A 157 -1.53 8.72 -11.84
CA VAL A 157 -2.26 8.68 -13.11
C VAL A 157 -1.38 9.22 -14.23
N SER A 158 -0.83 10.43 -14.10
CA SER A 158 0.01 11.04 -15.15
C SER A 158 1.21 10.15 -15.51
N ARG A 159 1.89 9.58 -14.51
CA ARG A 159 3.02 8.68 -14.76
C ARG A 159 2.61 7.40 -15.48
N VAL A 160 1.48 6.82 -15.10
CA VAL A 160 0.97 5.60 -15.72
C VAL A 160 0.58 5.88 -17.16
N GLU A 161 -0.10 6.99 -17.43
CA GLU A 161 -0.49 7.42 -18.77
C GLU A 161 0.73 7.61 -19.68
N GLU A 162 1.79 8.24 -19.16
CA GLU A 162 3.07 8.42 -19.87
C GLU A 162 3.75 7.10 -20.22
N ASN A 163 3.75 6.13 -19.29
CA ASN A 163 4.50 4.88 -19.43
C ASN A 163 3.68 3.70 -19.96
N GLY A 164 2.36 3.84 -20.12
CA GLY A 164 1.46 2.75 -20.52
C GLY A 164 1.38 1.59 -19.51
N ASN A 165 1.80 1.78 -18.25
CA ASN A 165 1.99 0.69 -17.31
C ASN A 165 0.71 0.38 -16.49
N LEU A 166 -0.20 -0.40 -17.09
CA LEU A 166 -1.45 -0.84 -16.44
C LEU A 166 -1.23 -1.67 -15.18
N CYS A 167 -0.15 -2.46 -15.12
CA CYS A 167 0.17 -3.27 -13.94
C CYS A 167 0.48 -2.37 -12.74
N LEU A 168 1.30 -1.32 -12.96
CA LEU A 168 1.59 -0.33 -11.95
C LEU A 168 0.31 0.35 -11.46
N PHE A 169 -0.59 0.72 -12.38
CA PHE A 169 -1.86 1.34 -12.02
C PHE A 169 -2.68 0.49 -11.06
N PHE A 170 -3.02 -0.75 -11.46
CA PHE A 170 -3.90 -1.59 -10.65
C PHE A 170 -3.26 -1.99 -9.32
N ARG A 171 -1.96 -2.29 -9.31
CA ARG A 171 -1.23 -2.59 -8.07
C ARG A 171 -1.24 -1.42 -7.09
N SER A 172 -0.97 -0.22 -7.60
CA SER A 172 -0.94 1.00 -6.79
C SER A 172 -2.35 1.37 -6.30
N LEU A 173 -3.36 1.24 -7.16
CA LEU A 173 -4.75 1.50 -6.82
C LEU A 173 -5.26 0.56 -5.72
N THR A 174 -4.99 -0.75 -5.83
CA THR A 174 -5.33 -1.72 -4.78
C THR A 174 -4.67 -1.33 -3.46
N CYS A 175 -3.34 -1.13 -3.44
CA CYS A 175 -2.62 -0.80 -2.22
C CYS A 175 -3.09 0.52 -1.59
N PHE A 176 -3.35 1.54 -2.41
CA PHE A 176 -3.90 2.81 -1.95
C PHE A 176 -5.27 2.64 -1.31
N SER A 177 -6.16 1.86 -1.94
CA SER A 177 -7.49 1.59 -1.41
C SER A 177 -7.45 0.83 -0.08
N GLU A 178 -6.49 -0.07 0.09
CA GLU A 178 -6.27 -0.82 1.33
C GLU A 178 -5.81 0.11 2.46
N TRP A 179 -4.83 0.98 2.19
CA TRP A 179 -4.40 1.98 3.18
C TRP A 179 -5.52 2.94 3.58
N CYS A 180 -6.37 3.35 2.65
CA CYS A 180 -7.55 4.15 2.95
C CYS A 180 -8.48 3.43 3.93
N LYS A 181 -8.74 2.13 3.70
CA LYS A 181 -9.53 1.29 4.61
C LYS A 181 -8.89 1.10 5.97
N HIS A 182 -7.57 0.91 6.02
CA HIS A 182 -6.85 0.79 7.28
C HIS A 182 -6.99 2.06 8.13
N ARG A 183 -6.85 3.24 7.49
CA ARG A 183 -7.07 4.53 8.15
C ARG A 183 -8.51 4.67 8.65
N GLU A 184 -9.49 4.40 7.79
CA GLU A 184 -10.92 4.49 8.15
C GLU A 184 -11.26 3.60 9.35
N ARG A 185 -10.78 2.35 9.34
CA ARG A 185 -10.97 1.41 10.45
C ARG A 185 -10.30 1.89 11.72
N ALA A 186 -9.07 2.40 11.63
CA ALA A 186 -8.35 2.92 12.78
C ALA A 186 -9.08 4.14 13.39
N PHE A 187 -9.47 5.11 12.57
CA PHE A 187 -10.19 6.30 13.03
C PHE A 187 -11.51 5.94 13.69
N THR A 188 -12.28 5.05 13.06
CA THR A 188 -13.54 4.54 13.62
C THR A 188 -13.31 3.81 14.95
N HIS A 189 -12.27 2.96 15.02
CA HIS A 189 -11.92 2.24 16.24
C HIS A 189 -11.62 3.20 17.40
N PHE A 190 -10.72 4.18 17.19
CA PHE A 190 -10.34 5.13 18.23
C PHE A 190 -11.48 6.07 18.60
N LYS A 191 -12.32 6.48 17.64
CA LYS A 191 -13.51 7.28 17.94
C LYS A 191 -14.50 6.51 18.82
N ASN A 192 -14.72 5.23 18.55
CA ASN A 192 -15.64 4.40 19.34
C ASN A 192 -15.07 4.07 20.73
N LYS A 193 -13.75 3.86 20.83
CA LYS A 193 -13.08 3.51 22.09
C LYS A 193 -12.87 4.72 23.00
N TYR A 194 -12.63 5.89 22.42
CA TYR A 194 -12.30 7.14 23.13
C TYR A 194 -13.16 8.32 22.62
N PRO A 195 -14.50 8.26 22.79
CA PRO A 195 -15.41 9.22 22.17
C PRO A 195 -15.22 10.66 22.65
N ASP A 196 -14.76 10.85 23.89
CA ASP A 196 -14.57 12.17 24.50
C ASP A 196 -13.23 12.83 24.14
N VAL A 197 -12.24 12.01 23.77
CA VAL A 197 -10.87 12.45 23.46
C VAL A 197 -10.69 12.59 21.95
N VAL A 198 -11.28 11.70 21.16
CA VAL A 198 -11.09 11.64 19.71
C VAL A 198 -12.25 12.33 19.00
N ALA A 199 -11.93 13.25 18.11
CA ALA A 199 -12.90 13.87 17.20
C ALA A 199 -12.47 13.65 15.73
N LEU A 200 -13.46 13.43 14.86
CA LEU A 200 -13.28 13.22 13.43
C LEU A 200 -14.05 14.31 12.66
N PRO A 201 -13.49 15.51 12.47
CA PRO A 201 -14.22 16.62 11.83
C PRO A 201 -14.68 16.32 10.41
N GLU A 202 -13.87 15.57 9.65
CA GLU A 202 -14.16 15.12 8.28
C GLU A 202 -14.77 13.70 8.23
N GLY A 203 -15.18 13.16 9.39
CA GLY A 203 -15.61 11.77 9.52
C GLY A 203 -14.45 10.76 9.46
N SER A 204 -14.79 9.47 9.40
CA SER A 204 -13.81 8.36 9.37
C SER A 204 -12.98 8.31 8.09
N HIS A 205 -13.47 8.92 7.01
CA HIS A 205 -12.81 8.97 5.72
C HIS A 205 -11.78 10.10 5.58
N GLY A 206 -11.79 11.04 6.52
CA GLY A 206 -10.89 12.19 6.54
C GLY A 206 -9.41 11.81 6.63
N ASP A 207 -8.55 12.81 6.45
CA ASP A 207 -7.09 12.61 6.48
C ASP A 207 -6.49 12.86 7.87
N TYR A 208 -7.29 13.25 8.85
CA TYR A 208 -6.82 13.51 10.20
C TYR A 208 -7.87 13.22 11.26
N MET A 209 -7.40 13.07 12.49
CA MET A 209 -8.22 13.08 13.69
C MET A 209 -7.67 14.08 14.70
N LEU A 210 -8.57 14.66 15.49
CA LEU A 210 -8.22 15.56 16.57
C LEU A 210 -8.26 14.80 17.90
N LEU A 211 -7.27 15.08 18.73
CA LEU A 211 -7.17 14.59 20.10
C LEU A 211 -7.32 15.78 21.05
N ARG A 212 -8.29 15.70 21.96
CA ARG A 212 -8.61 16.72 22.94
C ARG A 212 -8.35 16.19 24.33
N SER A 213 -7.61 16.93 25.14
CA SER A 213 -7.52 16.59 26.55
C SER A 213 -8.85 16.88 27.24
N THR A 214 -9.34 15.91 28.00
CA THR A 214 -10.50 16.10 28.88
C THR A 214 -10.20 17.04 30.05
N GLN A 215 -8.92 17.21 30.39
CA GLN A 215 -8.47 18.09 31.47
C GLN A 215 -8.17 19.51 30.98
N LEU A 216 -7.66 19.64 29.76
CA LEU A 216 -7.33 20.92 29.11
C LEU A 216 -7.97 20.97 27.72
N PRO A 217 -9.24 21.41 27.60
CA PRO A 217 -9.95 21.45 26.31
C PRO A 217 -9.29 22.37 25.27
N GLU A 218 -8.51 23.36 25.74
CA GLU A 218 -7.71 24.27 24.90
C GLU A 218 -6.41 23.62 24.38
N PHE A 219 -6.12 22.37 24.73
CA PHE A 219 -5.00 21.61 24.19
C PHE A 219 -5.51 20.59 23.16
N GLU A 220 -5.33 20.93 21.88
CA GLU A 220 -5.69 20.08 20.74
C GLU A 220 -4.44 19.60 19.99
N LEU A 221 -4.29 18.28 19.88
CA LEU A 221 -3.37 17.66 18.94
C LEU A 221 -4.12 17.14 17.73
N MET A 222 -3.43 17.07 16.60
CA MET A 222 -3.96 16.57 15.34
C MET A 222 -3.04 15.48 14.81
N ILE A 223 -3.56 14.27 14.66
CA ILE A 223 -2.84 13.20 13.96
C ILE A 223 -3.29 13.23 12.52
N VAL A 224 -2.36 13.56 11.63
CA VAL A 224 -2.57 13.57 10.18
C VAL A 224 -2.07 12.24 9.62
N TRP A 225 -2.87 11.61 8.77
CA TRP A 225 -2.53 10.38 8.07
C TRP A 225 -2.82 10.54 6.58
N LYS A 226 -1.76 10.88 5.83
CA LYS A 226 -1.79 11.01 4.37
C LYS A 226 -1.30 9.73 3.71
N ILE A 227 -1.85 9.40 2.56
CA ILE A 227 -1.39 8.28 1.75
C ILE A 227 -0.77 8.90 0.50
N GLN A 228 0.54 8.75 0.35
CA GLN A 228 1.32 9.37 -0.71
C GLN A 228 1.71 8.33 -1.76
N VAL A 229 2.01 8.80 -2.97
CA VAL A 229 2.58 7.97 -4.04
C VAL A 229 3.99 8.48 -4.32
N ASP A 230 4.98 7.59 -4.25
CA ASP A 230 6.37 7.94 -4.53
C ASP A 230 6.70 8.01 -6.03
N GLU A 231 7.96 8.23 -6.38
CA GLU A 231 8.46 8.28 -7.77
C GLU A 231 8.39 6.94 -8.53
N LYS A 232 8.31 5.82 -7.81
CA LYS A 232 8.23 4.47 -8.39
C LYS A 232 6.78 3.95 -8.46
N GLY A 233 5.84 4.68 -7.86
CA GLY A 233 4.42 4.32 -7.77
C GLY A 233 4.12 3.46 -6.55
N ASN A 234 5.03 3.39 -5.58
CA ASN A 234 4.75 2.77 -4.29
C ASN A 234 3.83 3.68 -3.48
N ILE A 235 2.93 3.06 -2.74
CA ILE A 235 2.00 3.73 -1.86
C ILE A 235 2.60 3.78 -0.46
N ILE A 236 2.76 4.99 0.09
CA ILE A 236 3.40 5.24 1.38
C ILE A 236 2.41 5.92 2.32
N PRO A 237 1.95 5.25 3.38
CA PRO A 237 1.20 5.91 4.45
C PRO A 237 2.14 6.76 5.30
N VAL A 238 1.89 8.06 5.36
CA VAL A 238 2.64 9.02 6.17
C VAL A 238 1.74 9.50 7.30
N LEU A 239 2.12 9.19 8.52
CA LEU A 239 1.45 9.66 9.72
C LEU A 239 2.34 10.67 10.45
N ASP A 240 1.74 11.76 10.91
CA ASP A 240 2.44 12.76 11.68
C ASP A 240 1.54 13.41 12.73
N LEU A 241 2.17 14.00 13.74
CA LEU A 241 1.49 14.67 14.84
C LEU A 241 1.71 16.18 14.74
N LEU A 242 0.63 16.95 14.67
CA LEU A 242 0.64 18.40 14.62
C LEU A 242 -0.05 18.98 15.84
N ASN A 243 0.44 20.11 16.33
CA ASN A 243 -0.22 20.89 17.37
C ASN A 243 -1.12 21.96 16.71
N LYS A 244 -2.39 22.02 17.10
CA LYS A 244 -3.37 22.93 16.49
C LYS A 244 -3.49 24.26 17.24
N ILE A 245 -3.01 24.34 18.49
CA ILE A 245 -3.14 25.55 19.31
C ILE A 245 -1.74 26.04 19.70
N PRO A 246 -1.43 27.34 19.54
CA PRO A 246 -0.18 27.89 19.98
C PRO A 246 -0.21 27.93 21.52
N LEU A 247 0.30 26.86 22.13
CA LEU A 247 0.83 26.95 23.47
C LEU A 247 1.80 28.16 23.46
N GLN A 248 1.64 29.11 24.38
CA GLN A 248 2.53 30.28 24.46
C GLN A 248 3.68 29.98 25.44
N GLY A 249 4.91 30.35 25.06
CA GLY A 249 6.10 30.22 25.90
C GLY A 249 7.15 29.23 25.39
N THR A 250 8.27 29.13 26.10
CA THR A 250 9.43 28.33 25.68
C THR A 250 9.17 26.82 25.67
N LEU A 251 8.39 26.32 26.64
CA LEU A 251 8.01 24.91 26.72
C LEU A 251 7.10 24.49 25.56
N ALA A 252 6.23 25.39 25.12
CA ALA A 252 5.35 25.19 23.98
C ALA A 252 6.11 24.98 22.67
N ASN A 253 7.09 25.86 22.42
CA ASN A 253 7.92 25.81 21.22
C ASN A 253 8.77 24.54 21.20
N LYS A 254 9.29 24.14 22.36
CA LYS A 254 10.01 22.88 22.52
C LYS A 254 9.11 21.68 22.24
N PHE A 255 7.91 21.64 22.83
CA PHE A 255 6.94 20.57 22.56
C PHE A 255 6.54 20.49 21.08
N ALA A 256 6.23 21.63 20.45
CA ALA A 256 5.87 21.67 19.03
C ALA A 256 6.98 21.17 18.10
N SER A 257 8.25 21.36 18.50
CA SER A 257 9.43 20.83 17.79
C SER A 257 9.64 19.33 18.05
N ASP A 258 9.53 18.90 19.31
CA ASP A 258 9.96 17.56 19.74
C ASP A 258 8.85 16.50 19.57
N ALA A 259 7.57 16.88 19.71
CA ALA A 259 6.45 15.95 19.68
C ALA A 259 6.27 15.22 18.32
N PRO A 260 6.39 15.87 17.14
CA PRO A 260 6.35 15.17 15.87
C PRO A 260 7.47 14.12 15.74
N GLN A 261 8.69 14.46 16.18
CA GLN A 261 9.82 13.54 16.12
C GLN A 261 9.61 12.35 17.07
N GLY A 262 9.19 12.61 18.31
CA GLY A 262 8.88 11.56 19.28
C GLY A 262 7.75 10.64 18.81
N PHE A 263 6.72 11.21 18.15
CA PHE A 263 5.64 10.45 17.54
C PHE A 263 6.16 9.52 16.44
N ARG A 264 7.01 10.01 15.53
CA ARG A 264 7.59 9.21 14.44
C ARG A 264 8.49 8.08 14.97
N SER A 265 9.31 8.36 15.99
CA SER A 265 10.12 7.34 16.65
C SER A 265 9.25 6.26 17.29
N LEU A 266 8.19 6.65 18.01
CA LEU A 266 7.25 5.71 18.60
C LEU A 266 6.52 4.89 17.51
N LEU A 267 6.07 5.54 16.45
CA LEU A 267 5.40 4.91 15.31
C LEU A 267 6.25 3.80 14.69
N HIS A 268 7.55 4.02 14.56
CA HIS A 268 8.48 3.02 14.04
C HIS A 268 8.65 1.84 15.00
N MET A 269 8.70 2.08 16.31
CA MET A 269 8.91 1.03 17.31
C MET A 269 7.69 0.15 17.57
N VAL A 270 6.50 0.73 17.66
CA VAL A 270 5.29 0.01 18.12
C VAL A 270 4.20 -0.13 17.05
N GLY A 271 4.39 0.49 15.87
CA GLY A 271 3.41 0.50 14.80
C GLY A 271 2.24 1.46 15.04
N ILE A 272 1.37 1.59 14.03
CA ILE A 272 0.34 2.63 13.95
C ILE A 272 -0.65 2.58 15.12
N GLN A 273 -1.23 1.40 15.38
CA GLN A 273 -2.30 1.27 16.36
C GLN A 273 -1.80 1.57 17.79
N ALA A 274 -0.69 0.94 18.20
CA ALA A 274 -0.15 1.14 19.54
C ALA A 274 0.41 2.55 19.74
N CYS A 275 0.99 3.15 18.70
CA CYS A 275 1.48 4.52 18.74
C CYS A 275 0.34 5.51 19.02
N ILE A 276 -0.73 5.46 18.21
CA ILE A 276 -1.91 6.32 18.39
C ILE A 276 -2.52 6.12 19.79
N GLU A 277 -2.73 4.86 20.19
CA GLU A 277 -3.28 4.51 21.49
C GLU A 277 -2.46 5.12 22.63
N THR A 278 -1.13 5.07 22.53
CA THR A 278 -0.22 5.65 23.54
C THR A 278 -0.38 7.16 23.63
N VAL A 279 -0.50 7.87 22.51
CA VAL A 279 -0.73 9.33 22.49
C VAL A 279 -2.07 9.67 23.14
N ILE A 280 -3.14 8.95 22.79
CA ILE A 280 -4.48 9.14 23.37
C ILE A 280 -4.42 8.97 24.89
N ILE A 281 -3.81 7.88 25.37
CA ILE A 281 -3.68 7.59 26.80
C ILE A 281 -2.88 8.70 27.50
N SER A 282 -1.81 9.19 26.88
CA SER A 282 -0.95 10.24 27.45
C SER A 282 -1.72 11.56 27.61
N ILE A 283 -2.51 11.94 26.60
CA ILE A 283 -3.37 13.13 26.65
C ILE A 283 -4.51 13.00 27.66
N SER A 284 -5.00 11.78 27.88
CA SER A 284 -6.12 11.49 28.77
C SER A 284 -5.70 11.44 30.23
N LYS A 285 -4.47 10.98 30.52
CA LYS A 285 -3.98 10.71 31.88
C LYS A 285 -3.38 11.91 32.60
N GLY A 286 -3.15 13.04 31.92
CA GLY A 286 -2.67 14.31 32.50
C GLY A 286 -1.79 14.13 33.72
N LYS A 287 -0.55 13.68 33.51
CA LYS A 287 0.51 13.67 34.52
C LYS A 287 1.66 14.53 34.02
#